data_AF-A0A238FG16-F1
#
_entry.id   AF-A0A238FG16-F1
#
_cell.length_a   1.000
_cell.length_b   1.000
_cell.length_c   1.000
_cell.angle_alpha   90.00
_cell.angle_beta   90.00
_cell.angle_gamma   90.00
#
_symmetry.space_group_name_H-M   'P 1'
#
loop_
_entity.id
_entity.type
_entity.pdbx_description
1 polymer ?
#
loop_
_entity_poly.entity_id
_entity_poly.type
_entity_poly.pdbx_seq_one_letter_code
_entity_poly.pdbx_strand_id
1 'polypeptide(L)'
;MSWCAARRSICWGRGFLGYRMASSSSSSSASPSAPTLRNTPASSTDLAPLLEQGWSLTARASSPHNKLRREFLFKDFSQAFGFMTRTALSAEKLNHHPEWSNVYNKVTVELTTHDRGSSLTGLDVRLATRIGQYAQETGAS
;
A
#
# COMPACT_ATOMS: atom_id res chain seq x y z
N MET A 1 8.35 -58.01 14.87
CA MET A 1 9.68 -58.42 15.36
C MET A 1 10.59 -57.21 15.41
N SER A 2 11.03 -56.84 16.62
CA SER A 2 12.00 -55.79 16.90
C SER A 2 13.42 -56.31 16.67
N TRP A 3 14.31 -55.52 16.08
CA TRP A 3 15.75 -55.80 16.03
C TRP A 3 16.54 -54.64 16.66
N CYS A 4 17.34 -55.01 17.66
CA CYS A 4 18.38 -54.24 18.36
C CYS A 4 19.43 -53.69 17.37
N ALA A 5 19.80 -52.41 17.44
CA ALA A 5 20.81 -51.76 18.30
C ALA A 5 22.26 -52.00 17.88
N ALA A 6 23.00 -50.91 17.61
CA ALA A 6 24.42 -50.79 17.91
C ALA A 6 24.86 -49.31 17.95
N ARG A 7 25.27 -48.87 19.15
CA ARG A 7 26.00 -47.62 19.42
C ARG A 7 27.37 -47.65 18.76
N ARG A 8 27.86 -46.48 18.30
CA ARG A 8 29.25 -46.03 18.54
C ARG A 8 29.28 -44.50 18.71
N SER A 9 29.83 -44.06 19.83
CA SER A 9 30.17 -42.68 20.16
C SER A 9 31.61 -42.42 19.74
N ILE A 10 31.94 -41.29 19.09
CA ILE A 10 33.24 -40.59 19.21
C ILE A 10 33.02 -39.08 18.93
N CYS A 11 33.55 -38.24 19.83
CA CYS A 11 33.54 -36.77 19.77
C CYS A 11 34.69 -36.18 18.91
N TRP A 12 34.60 -34.85 18.74
CA TRP A 12 35.64 -33.84 18.46
C TRP A 12 35.63 -33.21 17.07
N GLY A 13 35.38 -31.89 17.05
CA GLY A 13 35.51 -31.03 15.89
C GLY A 13 35.02 -29.63 16.18
N ARG A 14 35.78 -28.87 16.98
CA ARG A 14 35.62 -27.42 17.14
C ARG A 14 35.71 -26.77 15.75
N GLY A 15 34.63 -26.13 15.32
CA GLY A 15 34.60 -25.24 14.17
C GLY A 15 33.57 -24.16 14.44
N PHE A 16 33.98 -23.08 15.10
CA PHE A 16 33.19 -21.85 15.12
C PHE A 16 33.19 -21.29 13.70
N LEU A 17 32.19 -21.69 12.91
CA LEU A 17 31.90 -21.04 11.65
C LEU A 17 31.25 -19.69 12.01
N GLY A 18 32.05 -18.64 11.97
CA GLY A 18 31.58 -17.27 12.14
C GLY A 18 30.53 -16.97 11.07
N TYR A 19 29.28 -16.87 11.48
CA TYR A 19 28.24 -16.26 10.67
C TYR A 19 28.59 -14.79 10.51
N ARG A 20 29.19 -14.44 9.37
CA ARG A 20 29.38 -13.05 8.95
C ARG A 20 27.98 -12.51 8.65
N MET A 21 27.36 -11.83 9.61
CA MET A 21 26.15 -11.04 9.40
C MET A 21 26.41 -10.09 8.23
N ALA A 22 25.81 -10.36 7.07
CA ALA A 22 25.75 -9.40 6.00
C ALA A 22 24.86 -8.25 6.48
N SER A 23 25.48 -7.15 6.87
CA SER A 23 24.78 -5.91 7.21
C SER A 23 24.13 -5.36 5.95
N SER A 24 22.82 -5.57 5.79
CA SER A 24 22.02 -4.90 4.77
C SER A 24 21.91 -3.43 5.15
N SER A 25 22.70 -2.58 4.50
CA SER A 25 22.56 -1.13 4.59
C SER A 25 21.30 -0.70 3.84
N SER A 26 20.17 -0.62 4.55
CA SER A 26 18.99 0.06 4.05
C SER A 26 19.26 1.56 4.03
N SER A 27 19.55 2.12 2.85
CA SER A 27 19.59 3.56 2.65
C SER A 27 18.17 4.12 2.83
N SER A 28 17.86 4.59 4.03
CA SER A 28 16.62 5.28 4.32
C SER A 28 16.69 6.70 3.74
N SER A 29 16.28 6.88 2.49
CA SER A 29 15.86 8.20 2.03
C SER A 29 14.61 8.59 2.83
N ALA A 30 14.67 9.74 3.51
CA ALA A 30 13.54 10.22 4.27
C ALA A 30 12.35 10.42 3.32
N SER A 31 11.26 9.69 3.57
CA SER A 31 10.00 9.88 2.83
C SER A 31 9.55 11.33 2.99
N PRO A 32 9.16 12.01 1.90
CA PRO A 32 8.71 13.41 1.98
C PRO A 32 7.51 13.57 2.93
N SER A 33 7.52 14.66 3.69
CA SER A 33 6.49 15.01 4.67
C SER A 33 5.14 15.32 4.01
N ALA A 34 4.03 15.18 4.76
CA ALA A 34 2.68 15.46 4.26
C ALA A 34 2.49 16.87 3.67
N PRO A 35 3.04 17.97 4.27
CA PRO A 35 2.93 19.31 3.69
C PRO A 35 3.64 19.43 2.33
N THR A 36 4.79 18.78 2.16
CA THR A 36 5.52 18.76 0.89
C THR A 36 4.67 18.09 -0.18
N LEU A 37 4.14 16.90 0.12
CA LEU A 37 3.31 16.13 -0.81
C LEU A 37 2.03 16.86 -1.21
N ARG A 38 1.42 17.58 -0.28
CA ARG A 38 0.21 18.39 -0.55
C ARG A 38 0.47 19.50 -1.57
N ASN A 39 1.68 20.03 -1.61
CA ASN A 39 2.05 21.16 -2.46
C ASN A 39 2.75 20.72 -3.75
N THR A 40 3.04 19.43 -3.91
CA THR A 40 3.67 18.89 -5.11
C THR A 40 2.60 18.27 -6.00
N PRO A 41 2.35 18.83 -7.20
CA PRO A 41 1.44 18.21 -8.18
C PRO A 41 1.91 16.80 -8.53
N ALA A 42 0.97 15.86 -8.68
CA ALA A 42 1.30 14.51 -9.11
C ALA A 42 1.80 14.52 -10.57
N SER A 43 2.98 13.95 -10.81
CA SER A 43 3.51 13.84 -12.17
C SER A 43 2.92 12.62 -12.90
N SER A 44 3.05 12.58 -14.23
CA SER A 44 2.66 11.40 -15.01
C SER A 44 3.43 10.14 -14.60
N THR A 45 4.67 10.28 -14.13
CA THR A 45 5.50 9.17 -13.63
C THR A 45 4.96 8.62 -12.32
N ASP A 46 4.48 9.49 -11.42
CA ASP A 46 3.88 9.07 -10.15
C ASP A 46 2.53 8.36 -10.36
N LEU A 47 1.77 8.78 -11.37
CA LEU A 47 0.45 8.23 -11.68
C LEU A 47 0.52 6.92 -12.45
N ALA A 48 1.51 6.72 -13.31
CA ALA A 48 1.67 5.52 -14.15
C ALA A 48 1.46 4.19 -13.40
N PRO A 49 2.13 3.90 -12.26
CA PRO A 49 1.92 2.64 -11.56
C PRO A 49 0.51 2.47 -11.00
N LEU A 50 -0.17 3.58 -10.64
CA LEU A 50 -1.55 3.52 -10.16
C LEU A 50 -2.51 3.19 -11.32
N LEU A 51 -2.27 3.75 -12.50
CA LEU A 51 -3.06 3.46 -13.69
C LEU A 51 -2.94 1.99 -14.09
N GLU A 52 -1.74 1.42 -14.03
CA GLU A 52 -1.51 -0.02 -14.26
C GLU A 52 -2.23 -0.91 -13.23
N GLN A 53 -2.39 -0.41 -12.00
CA GLN A 53 -3.13 -1.09 -10.94
C GLN A 53 -4.66 -0.96 -11.08
N GLY A 54 -5.17 -0.29 -12.12
CA GLY A 54 -6.62 -0.15 -12.35
C GLY A 54 -7.24 1.12 -11.76
N TRP A 55 -6.42 2.10 -11.35
CA TRP A 55 -6.93 3.46 -11.16
C TRP A 55 -7.19 4.12 -12.51
N SER A 56 -8.18 5.00 -12.54
CA SER A 56 -8.56 5.80 -13.71
C SER A 56 -8.61 7.28 -13.32
N LEU A 57 -8.43 8.16 -14.30
CA LEU A 57 -8.62 9.58 -14.12
C LEU A 57 -10.06 9.96 -14.51
N THR A 58 -10.75 10.73 -13.66
CA THR A 58 -12.12 11.19 -13.96
C THR A 58 -12.16 12.26 -15.04
N ALA A 59 -11.04 12.95 -15.25
CA ALA A 59 -10.84 13.92 -16.32
C ALA A 59 -9.44 13.77 -16.94
N ARG A 60 -9.10 14.59 -17.93
CA ARG A 60 -7.73 14.61 -18.46
C ARG A 60 -6.77 15.06 -17.34
N ALA A 61 -5.56 14.50 -17.31
CA ALA A 61 -4.55 14.77 -16.28
C ALA A 61 -4.33 16.28 -15.98
N SER A 62 -4.52 17.14 -16.98
CA SER A 62 -4.32 18.60 -16.92
C SER A 62 -5.60 19.41 -16.68
N SER A 63 -6.76 18.76 -16.50
CA SER A 63 -8.02 19.45 -16.27
C SER A 63 -8.17 19.86 -14.79
N PRO A 64 -8.72 21.05 -14.51
CA PRO A 64 -9.17 21.37 -13.15
C PRO A 64 -10.21 20.33 -12.71
N HIS A 65 -10.22 19.96 -11.42
CA HIS A 65 -11.12 18.95 -10.83
C HIS A 65 -10.85 17.49 -11.23
N ASN A 66 -9.61 17.17 -11.63
CA ASN A 66 -9.25 15.78 -11.88
C ASN A 66 -9.16 14.98 -10.57
N LYS A 67 -9.69 13.75 -10.59
CA LYS A 67 -9.64 12.80 -9.48
C LYS A 67 -9.09 11.45 -9.94
N LEU A 68 -8.44 10.74 -9.03
CA LEU A 68 -8.13 9.33 -9.19
C LEU A 68 -9.34 8.53 -8.72
N ARG A 69 -9.88 7.66 -9.57
CA ARG A 69 -11.04 6.81 -9.28
C ARG A 69 -10.70 5.33 -9.46
N ARG A 70 -11.12 4.50 -8.50
CA ARG A 70 -11.07 3.04 -8.62
C ARG A 70 -12.23 2.38 -7.87
N GLU A 71 -12.73 1.27 -8.42
CA GLU A 71 -13.70 0.41 -7.76
C GLU A 71 -13.01 -0.85 -7.24
N PHE A 72 -13.36 -1.25 -6.02
CA PHE A 72 -12.86 -2.45 -5.36
C PHE A 72 -14.05 -3.37 -5.06
N LEU A 73 -13.94 -4.64 -5.47
CA LEU A 73 -14.93 -5.66 -5.20
C LEU A 73 -14.36 -6.68 -4.21
N PHE A 74 -15.14 -6.97 -3.17
CA PHE A 74 -14.79 -7.91 -2.11
C PHE A 74 -15.73 -9.10 -2.10
N LYS A 75 -15.42 -10.13 -1.30
CA LYS A 75 -16.30 -11.29 -1.13
C LYS A 75 -17.61 -10.92 -0.43
N ASP A 76 -17.53 -10.08 0.60
CA ASP A 76 -18.65 -9.70 1.45
C ASP A 76 -18.43 -8.31 2.09
N PHE A 77 -19.43 -7.84 2.83
CA PHE A 77 -19.39 -6.55 3.51
C PHE A 77 -18.31 -6.48 4.59
N SER A 78 -18.00 -7.59 5.28
CA SER A 78 -17.01 -7.61 6.36
C SER A 78 -15.61 -7.31 5.82
N GLN A 79 -15.24 -7.94 4.70
CA GLN A 79 -13.97 -7.65 4.02
C GLN A 79 -13.91 -6.21 3.50
N ALA A 80 -14.98 -5.73 2.86
CA ALA A 80 -15.07 -4.35 2.39
C ALA A 80 -14.89 -3.34 3.54
N PHE A 81 -15.53 -3.56 4.68
CA PHE A 81 -15.43 -2.67 5.83
C PHE A 81 -14.06 -2.76 6.53
N GLY A 82 -13.42 -3.94 6.52
CA GLY A 82 -12.03 -4.11 6.97
C GLY A 82 -11.04 -3.30 6.14
N PHE A 83 -11.20 -3.31 4.81
CA PHE A 83 -10.46 -2.46 3.88
C PHE A 83 -10.67 -0.97 4.17
N MET A 84 -11.92 -0.56 4.35
CA MET A 84 -12.27 0.82 4.67
C MET A 84 -11.64 1.27 5.99
N THR A 85 -11.68 0.43 7.02
CA THR A 85 -11.09 0.74 8.34
C THR A 85 -9.59 1.01 8.25
N ARG A 86 -8.83 0.17 7.53
CA ARG A 86 -7.38 0.38 7.33
C ARG A 86 -7.09 1.66 6.55
N THR A 87 -7.90 1.92 5.52
CA THR A 87 -7.81 3.14 4.71
C THR A 87 -8.06 4.39 5.56
N ALA A 88 -9.08 4.38 6.42
CA ALA A 88 -9.42 5.50 7.30
C ALA A 88 -8.28 5.86 8.27
N LEU A 89 -7.63 4.85 8.88
CA LEU A 89 -6.47 5.08 9.77
C LEU A 89 -5.29 5.75 9.03
N SER A 90 -5.05 5.33 7.78
CA SER A 90 -4.01 5.92 6.94
C SER A 90 -4.35 7.34 6.47
N ALA A 91 -5.61 7.57 6.11
CA ALA A 91 -6.13 8.87 5.72
C ALA A 91 -5.97 9.88 6.86
N GLU A 92 -6.35 9.50 8.09
CA GLU A 92 -6.22 10.33 9.27
C GLU A 92 -4.75 10.67 9.57
N LYS A 93 -3.86 9.68 9.51
CA LYS A 93 -2.42 9.90 9.70
C LYS A 93 -1.83 10.85 8.65
N LEU A 94 -2.38 10.87 7.44
CA LEU A 94 -1.95 11.78 6.37
C LEU A 94 -2.65 13.14 6.41
N ASN A 95 -3.70 13.29 7.23
CA ASN A 95 -4.65 14.39 7.16
C ASN A 95 -5.11 14.63 5.71
N HIS A 96 -5.51 13.54 5.06
CA HIS A 96 -5.95 13.51 3.66
C HIS A 96 -6.99 12.40 3.50
N HIS A 97 -8.23 12.77 3.23
CA HIS A 97 -9.37 11.85 3.28
C HIS A 97 -9.88 11.52 1.86
N PRO A 98 -10.26 10.26 1.59
CA PRO A 98 -10.88 9.89 0.33
C PRO A 98 -12.34 10.36 0.28
N GLU A 99 -12.83 10.58 -0.94
CA GLU A 99 -14.26 10.49 -1.21
C GLU A 99 -14.59 9.05 -1.59
N TRP A 100 -15.59 8.44 -0.97
CA TRP A 100 -15.95 7.06 -1.33
C TRP A 100 -17.45 6.79 -1.18
N SER A 101 -17.89 5.72 -1.84
CA SER A 101 -19.20 5.12 -1.61
C SER A 101 -19.02 3.62 -1.39
N ASN A 102 -19.80 3.06 -0.46
CA ASN A 102 -19.82 1.63 -0.20
C ASN A 102 -21.25 1.09 -0.33
N VAL A 103 -21.40 0.06 -1.15
CA VAL A 103 -22.65 -0.69 -1.31
C VAL A 103 -22.30 -2.17 -1.14
N TYR A 104 -22.64 -2.71 0.02
CA TYR A 104 -22.32 -4.09 0.41
C TYR A 104 -20.82 -4.41 0.21
N ASN A 105 -20.49 -5.28 -0.74
CA ASN A 105 -19.13 -5.74 -1.01
C ASN A 105 -18.39 -4.88 -2.06
N LYS A 106 -18.97 -3.78 -2.52
CA LYS A 106 -18.35 -2.86 -3.48
C LYS A 106 -17.99 -1.54 -2.82
N VAL A 107 -16.75 -1.09 -3.02
CA VAL A 107 -16.27 0.23 -2.56
C VAL A 107 -15.72 1.01 -3.75
N THR A 108 -16.33 2.14 -4.07
CA THR A 108 -15.81 3.07 -5.08
C THR A 108 -15.07 4.19 -4.36
N VAL A 109 -13.80 4.41 -4.73
CA VAL A 109 -12.93 5.42 -4.13
C VAL A 109 -12.56 6.47 -5.16
N GLU A 110 -12.66 7.74 -4.76
CA GLU A 110 -12.19 8.92 -5.49
C GLU A 110 -11.21 9.71 -4.62
N LEU A 111 -10.09 10.16 -5.20
CA LEU A 111 -9.04 10.93 -4.51
C LEU A 111 -8.74 12.23 -5.26
N THR A 112 -8.68 13.33 -4.52
CA THR A 112 -8.21 14.62 -4.99
C THR A 112 -7.81 15.49 -3.80
N THR A 113 -6.95 16.48 -4.03
CA THR A 113 -6.57 17.45 -3.00
C THR A 113 -7.46 18.70 -3.10
N HIS A 114 -8.48 18.78 -2.23
CA HIS A 114 -9.53 19.81 -2.27
C HIS A 114 -9.01 21.23 -2.06
N ASP A 115 -8.09 21.43 -1.11
CA ASP A 115 -7.52 22.75 -0.77
C ASP A 115 -6.49 23.26 -1.80
N ARG A 116 -6.32 22.52 -2.91
CA ARG A 116 -5.47 22.84 -4.06
C ARG A 116 -6.27 22.90 -5.35
N GLY A 117 -7.49 23.44 -5.28
CA GLY A 117 -8.36 23.60 -6.44
C GLY A 117 -8.80 22.27 -7.05
N SER A 118 -8.91 21.22 -6.22
CA SER A 118 -9.21 19.86 -6.67
C SER A 118 -8.22 19.34 -7.71
N SER A 119 -6.93 19.49 -7.42
CA SER A 119 -5.84 18.95 -8.24
C SER A 119 -5.21 17.71 -7.60
N LEU A 120 -4.63 16.85 -8.41
CA LEU A 120 -3.91 15.66 -7.92
C LEU A 120 -2.54 16.05 -7.41
N THR A 121 -2.23 15.62 -6.19
CA THR A 121 -0.95 15.89 -5.52
C THR A 121 -0.27 14.61 -5.06
N GLY A 122 0.93 14.73 -4.49
CA GLY A 122 1.63 13.60 -3.88
C GLY A 122 0.86 12.93 -2.72
N LEU A 123 -0.11 13.63 -2.09
CA LEU A 123 -0.96 13.00 -1.07
C LEU A 123 -1.92 11.98 -1.68
N ASP A 124 -2.51 12.31 -2.82
CA ASP A 124 -3.41 11.41 -3.56
C ASP A 124 -2.64 10.16 -3.99
N VAL A 125 -1.43 10.32 -4.53
CA VAL A 125 -0.56 9.20 -4.93
C VAL A 125 -0.21 8.32 -3.72
N ARG A 126 0.20 8.93 -2.60
CA ARG A 126 0.58 8.18 -1.40
C ARG A 126 -0.59 7.43 -0.79
N LEU A 127 -1.77 8.04 -0.73
CA LEU A 127 -2.96 7.39 -0.20
C LEU A 127 -3.43 6.28 -1.14
N ALA A 128 -3.48 6.52 -2.46
CA ALA A 128 -3.82 5.50 -3.46
C ALA A 128 -2.91 4.27 -3.38
N THR A 129 -1.61 4.48 -3.15
CA THR A 129 -0.63 3.39 -2.97
C THR A 129 -0.96 2.54 -1.75
N ARG A 130 -1.28 3.16 -0.60
CA ARG A 130 -1.67 2.42 0.62
C ARG A 130 -2.98 1.68 0.45
N ILE A 131 -3.94 2.31 -0.23
CA ILE A 131 -5.23 1.70 -0.56
C ILE A 131 -5.02 0.43 -1.39
N GLY A 132 -4.12 0.46 -2.39
CA GLY A 132 -3.77 -0.72 -3.17
C GLY A 132 -3.23 -1.87 -2.31
N GLN A 133 -2.39 -1.57 -1.32
CA GLN A 133 -1.87 -2.57 -0.37
C GLN A 133 -2.99 -3.17 0.49
N TYR A 134 -3.85 -2.32 1.06
CA TYR A 134 -4.97 -2.80 1.89
C TYR A 134 -5.98 -3.61 1.09
N ALA A 135 -6.23 -3.26 -0.17
CA ALA A 135 -7.09 -4.01 -1.06
C ALA A 135 -6.54 -5.45 -1.27
N GLN A 136 -5.24 -5.60 -1.50
CA GLN A 136 -4.60 -6.93 -1.60
C GLN A 136 -4.71 -7.73 -0.30
N GLU A 137 -4.45 -7.09 0.84
CA GLU A 137 -4.49 -7.75 2.17
C GLU A 137 -5.89 -8.22 2.58
N THR A 138 -6.93 -7.56 2.05
CA THR A 138 -8.34 -7.84 2.38
C THR A 138 -9.06 -8.66 1.31
N GLY A 139 -8.34 -9.06 0.24
CA GLY A 139 -8.86 -9.96 -0.80
C GLY A 139 -9.71 -9.27 -1.87
N ALA A 140 -9.47 -8.00 -2.17
CA ALA A 140 -10.11 -7.33 -3.30
C ALA A 140 -9.69 -7.97 -4.63
N SER A 141 -10.65 -8.16 -5.54
CA SER A 141 -10.43 -8.54 -6.94
C SER A 141 -10.53 -7.34 -7.87
#